data_AF-A0A165EDJ2-F1
#
_entry.id   AF-A0A165EDJ2-F1
#
_cell.length_a   1.000
_cell.length_b   1.000
_cell.length_c   1.000
_cell.angle_alpha   90.00
_cell.angle_beta   90.00
_cell.angle_gamma   90.00
#
_symmetry.space_group_name_H-M   'P 1'
#
loop_
_entity.id
_entity.type
_entity.pdbx_description
1 polymer ?
#
loop_
_entity_poly.entity_id
_entity_poly.type
_entity_poly.pdbx_seq_one_letter_code
_entity_poly.pdbx_strand_id
1 'polypeptide(L)'
;MQVRYADAPFIALEHVLRIAETLPSQELVLDHWLRRFPKNLVRISTNWERPRFDLDATRQEAVRQLRALEEKKPELVTKPDFHARFMSAYAAARVAPDDAMRHWSAIIAEGKPVSLRVAERALAAPRDLDTLERVWAQVQKVTPRASIEGAIPMLDLYYAQNLVRLGARDAALSIAKPYPSHRQLAWVLGVLPEDAQPNAQTLYRLCQKSAAQLTHNGLDLENVLFIMARNSPFATPFPGPKDIPATHCPELD
;
A
#
# COMPACT_ATOMS: atom_id res chain seq x y z
N MET A 1 1.62 18.79 9.49
CA MET A 1 0.88 18.50 10.74
C MET A 1 0.71 16.99 10.94
N GLN A 2 1.26 16.43 12.02
CA GLN A 2 0.84 15.12 12.57
C GLN A 2 0.06 15.42 13.85
N VAL A 3 -1.18 15.90 13.74
CA VAL A 3 -2.04 16.09 14.91
C VAL A 3 -2.82 14.81 15.12
N ARG A 4 -2.59 14.18 16.28
CA ARG A 4 -3.36 13.03 16.76
C ARG A 4 -4.40 13.56 17.72
N TYR A 5 -5.66 13.21 17.50
CA TYR A 5 -6.74 13.44 18.46
C TYR A 5 -6.79 12.25 19.41
N ALA A 6 -6.96 12.51 20.70
CA ALA A 6 -6.96 11.46 21.72
C ALA A 6 -8.18 10.54 21.59
N ASP A 7 -9.25 11.08 21.02
CA ASP A 7 -10.62 10.58 20.93
C ASP A 7 -11.06 10.27 19.48
N ALA A 8 -10.30 10.70 18.48
CA ALA A 8 -10.62 10.47 17.06
C ALA A 8 -9.42 9.92 16.26
N PRO A 9 -9.59 8.81 15.53
CA PRO A 9 -8.52 8.22 14.73
C PRO A 9 -8.23 9.02 13.44
N PHE A 10 -9.18 9.87 13.01
CA PHE A 10 -9.05 10.78 11.86
C PHE A 10 -9.70 12.12 12.18
N ILE A 11 -9.29 13.18 11.47
CA ILE A 11 -10.04 14.45 11.48
C ILE A 11 -11.35 14.20 10.75
N ALA A 12 -12.48 14.51 11.40
CA ALA A 12 -13.80 14.40 10.78
C ALA A 12 -13.88 15.25 9.50
N LEU A 13 -14.48 14.69 8.43
CA LEU A 13 -14.63 15.35 7.13
C LEU A 13 -15.14 16.79 7.22
N GLU A 14 -16.13 17.07 8.07
CA GLU A 14 -16.69 18.42 8.22
C GLU A 14 -15.64 19.46 8.63
N HIS A 15 -14.73 19.10 9.54
CA HIS A 15 -13.64 19.98 9.93
C HIS A 15 -12.63 20.16 8.81
N VAL A 16 -12.35 19.09 8.05
CA VAL A 16 -11.46 19.15 6.89
C VAL A 16 -12.02 20.09 5.82
N LEU A 17 -13.32 20.02 5.54
CA LEU A 17 -14.00 20.89 4.58
C LEU A 17 -13.94 22.36 5.03
N ARG A 18 -14.23 22.65 6.30
CA ARG A 18 -14.09 24.01 6.85
C ARG A 18 -12.66 24.54 6.73
N ILE A 19 -11.65 23.71 7.03
CA ILE A 19 -10.24 24.09 6.86
C ILE A 19 -9.93 24.35 5.39
N ALA A 20 -10.38 23.46 4.50
CA ALA A 20 -10.15 23.60 3.06
C ALA A 20 -10.74 24.91 2.52
N GLU A 21 -11.94 25.29 2.94
CA GLU A 21 -12.59 26.56 2.55
C GLU A 21 -11.79 27.81 2.94
N THR A 22 -11.00 27.74 4.02
CA THR A 22 -10.16 28.87 4.45
C THR A 22 -8.83 28.98 3.70
N LEU A 23 -8.49 28.00 2.86
CA LEU A 23 -7.20 27.94 2.17
C LEU A 23 -7.34 28.07 0.65
N PRO A 24 -6.43 28.78 -0.04
CA PRO A 24 -6.46 28.90 -1.50
C PRO A 24 -6.35 27.56 -2.23
N SER A 25 -5.70 26.57 -1.61
CA SER A 25 -5.43 25.25 -2.19
C SER A 25 -6.24 24.16 -1.49
N GLN A 26 -7.57 24.23 -1.60
CA GLN A 26 -8.52 23.31 -0.96
C GLN A 26 -8.17 21.83 -1.22
N GLU A 27 -7.79 21.52 -2.46
CA GLU A 27 -7.46 20.16 -2.91
C GLU A 27 -6.24 19.58 -2.19
N LEU A 28 -5.25 20.40 -1.85
CA LEU A 28 -4.08 19.93 -1.11
C LEU A 28 -4.47 19.44 0.29
N VAL A 29 -5.45 20.09 0.93
CA VAL A 29 -5.97 19.69 2.24
C VAL A 29 -6.67 18.33 2.14
N LEU A 30 -7.52 18.17 1.11
CA LEU A 30 -8.29 16.95 0.86
C LEU A 30 -7.37 15.78 0.47
N ASP A 31 -6.39 16.01 -0.40
CA ASP A 31 -5.37 15.02 -0.74
C ASP A 31 -4.56 14.61 0.50
N HIS A 32 -4.15 15.56 1.34
CA HIS A 32 -3.47 15.24 2.60
C HIS A 32 -4.34 14.39 3.52
N TRP A 33 -5.63 14.71 3.64
CA TRP A 33 -6.57 13.96 4.46
C TRP A 33 -6.75 12.52 3.95
N LEU A 34 -6.99 12.34 2.65
CA LEU A 34 -7.10 11.01 2.01
C LEU A 34 -5.86 10.15 2.24
N ARG A 35 -4.66 10.75 2.14
CA ARG A 35 -3.38 10.05 2.39
C ARG A 35 -3.21 9.56 3.82
N ARG A 36 -3.94 10.09 4.80
CA ARG A 36 -3.81 9.70 6.20
C ARG A 36 -4.54 8.40 6.53
N PHE A 37 -5.60 8.05 5.79
CA PHE A 37 -6.40 6.85 6.09
C PHE A 37 -5.54 5.59 6.22
N PRO A 38 -4.71 5.21 5.23
CA PRO A 38 -3.88 4.01 5.35
C PRO A 38 -2.98 4.02 6.59
N LYS A 39 -2.31 5.14 6.85
CA LYS A 39 -1.41 5.28 8.00
C LYS A 39 -2.16 5.13 9.32
N ASN A 40 -3.29 5.81 9.45
CA ASN A 40 -4.05 5.85 10.70
C ASN A 40 -4.74 4.50 10.94
N LEU A 41 -5.29 3.85 9.91
CA LEU A 41 -5.92 2.52 9.99
C LEU A 41 -4.92 1.42 10.41
N VAL A 42 -3.68 1.47 9.90
CA VAL A 42 -2.59 0.61 10.36
C VAL A 42 -2.28 0.86 11.83
N ARG A 43 -2.16 2.13 12.22
CA ARG A 43 -1.82 2.50 13.60
C ARG A 43 -2.86 2.00 14.61
N ILE A 44 -4.15 2.22 14.34
CA ILE A 44 -5.22 1.77 15.25
C ILE A 44 -5.33 0.24 15.32
N SER A 45 -4.75 -0.47 14.35
CA SER A 45 -4.70 -1.94 14.36
C SER A 45 -3.67 -2.50 15.37
N THR A 46 -2.88 -1.65 16.04
CA THR A 46 -1.88 -2.07 17.03
C THR A 46 -2.50 -2.42 18.39
N ASN A 47 -1.83 -3.29 19.16
CA ASN A 47 -2.28 -3.75 20.48
C ASN A 47 -2.54 -2.62 21.48
N TRP A 48 -1.80 -1.52 21.41
CA TRP A 48 -1.96 -0.39 22.34
C TRP A 48 -3.04 0.62 21.91
N GLU A 49 -3.48 0.62 20.64
CA GLU A 49 -4.58 1.47 20.18
C GLU A 49 -5.93 0.75 20.16
N ARG A 50 -5.97 -0.56 19.94
CA ARG A 50 -7.21 -1.37 19.93
C ARG A 50 -8.11 -1.19 21.16
N PRO A 51 -7.58 -1.02 22.40
CA PRO A 51 -8.45 -0.76 23.55
C PRO A 51 -9.14 0.61 23.52
N ARG A 52 -8.67 1.54 22.69
CA ARG A 52 -9.19 2.91 22.58
C ARG A 52 -10.16 3.09 21.43
N PHE A 53 -10.08 2.24 20.41
CA PHE A 53 -10.87 2.35 19.19
C PHE A 53 -11.39 0.98 18.77
N ASP A 54 -12.70 0.88 18.55
CA ASP A 54 -13.26 -0.24 17.81
C ASP A 54 -12.79 -0.15 16.36
N LEU A 55 -11.97 -1.11 15.95
CA LEU A 55 -11.33 -1.12 14.63
C LEU A 55 -12.35 -1.23 13.50
N ASP A 56 -13.38 -2.06 13.66
CA ASP A 56 -14.35 -2.32 12.60
C ASP A 56 -15.32 -1.15 12.49
N ALA A 57 -15.79 -0.60 13.62
CA ALA A 57 -16.55 0.65 13.62
C ALA A 57 -15.75 1.80 12.99
N THR A 58 -14.44 1.88 13.27
CA THR A 58 -13.56 2.91 12.70
C THR A 58 -13.39 2.75 11.19
N ARG A 59 -13.28 1.52 10.68
CA ARG A 59 -13.23 1.23 9.25
C ARG A 59 -14.51 1.61 8.54
N GLN A 60 -15.66 1.29 9.13
CA GLN A 60 -16.98 1.69 8.59
C GLN A 60 -17.14 3.21 8.56
N GLU A 61 -16.73 3.89 9.63
CA GLU A 61 -16.75 5.34 9.70
C GLU A 61 -15.82 5.99 8.67
N ALA A 62 -14.64 5.41 8.43
CA ALA A 62 -13.75 5.86 7.37
C ALA A 62 -14.43 5.77 6.00
N VAL A 63 -15.07 4.64 5.68
CA VAL A 63 -15.82 4.47 4.42
C VAL A 63 -16.98 5.46 4.32
N ARG A 64 -17.74 5.68 5.39
CA ARG A 64 -18.83 6.66 5.43
C ARG A 64 -18.32 8.06 5.11
N GLN A 65 -17.20 8.47 5.69
CA GLN A 65 -16.61 9.78 5.42
C GLN A 65 -16.03 9.89 4.01
N LEU A 66 -15.45 8.83 3.46
CA LEU A 66 -14.97 8.82 2.07
C LEU A 66 -16.14 9.01 1.08
N ARG A 67 -17.25 8.28 1.25
CA ARG A 67 -18.45 8.42 0.42
C ARG A 67 -19.05 9.82 0.53
N ALA A 68 -19.12 10.36 1.75
CA ALA A 68 -19.59 11.73 1.97
C ALA A 68 -18.68 12.78 1.30
N LEU A 69 -17.37 12.54 1.19
CA LEU A 69 -16.48 13.42 0.43
C LEU A 69 -16.79 13.35 -1.06
N GLU A 70 -16.96 12.14 -1.63
CA GLU A 70 -17.31 11.98 -3.04
C GLU A 70 -18.64 12.68 -3.38
N GLU A 71 -19.64 12.60 -2.49
CA GLU A 71 -20.93 13.27 -2.67
C GLU A 71 -20.84 14.80 -2.59
N LYS A 72 -20.08 15.33 -1.61
CA LYS A 72 -19.96 16.78 -1.39
C LYS A 72 -18.99 17.48 -2.35
N LYS A 73 -18.04 16.73 -2.92
CA LYS A 73 -16.97 17.23 -3.80
C LYS A 73 -16.83 16.33 -5.04
N PRO A 74 -17.88 16.19 -5.88
CA PRO A 74 -17.87 15.31 -7.05
C PRO A 74 -16.80 15.73 -8.08
N GLU A 75 -16.36 16.99 -8.08
CA GLU A 75 -15.28 17.47 -8.93
C GLU A 75 -13.91 16.85 -8.59
N LEU A 76 -13.75 16.19 -7.43
CA LEU A 76 -12.53 15.45 -7.12
C LEU A 76 -12.46 14.14 -7.87
N VAL A 77 -13.61 13.46 -8.06
CA VAL A 77 -13.66 12.18 -8.77
C VAL A 77 -13.63 12.34 -10.29
N THR A 78 -13.41 13.56 -10.80
CA THR A 78 -13.07 13.80 -12.22
C THR A 78 -11.56 13.95 -12.42
N LYS A 79 -10.77 13.93 -11.34
CA LYS A 79 -9.32 14.14 -11.37
C LYS A 79 -8.59 12.80 -11.26
N PRO A 80 -7.70 12.48 -12.23
CA PRO A 80 -6.95 11.21 -12.24
C PRO A 80 -6.25 10.87 -10.93
N ASP A 81 -5.54 11.85 -10.35
CA ASP A 81 -4.78 11.64 -9.13
C ASP A 81 -5.65 11.29 -7.92
N PHE A 82 -6.90 11.78 -7.89
CA PHE A 82 -7.82 11.53 -6.79
C PHE A 82 -8.39 10.11 -6.82
N HIS A 83 -8.61 9.51 -7.99
CA HIS A 83 -8.99 8.09 -8.05
C HIS A 83 -7.95 7.20 -7.35
N ALA A 84 -6.66 7.46 -7.56
CA ALA A 84 -5.60 6.71 -6.89
C ALA A 84 -5.56 6.93 -5.37
N ARG A 85 -6.01 8.11 -4.89
CA ARG A 85 -6.13 8.42 -3.45
C ARG A 85 -7.32 7.71 -2.82
N PHE A 86 -8.49 7.81 -3.44
CA PHE A 86 -9.69 7.12 -2.98
C PHE A 86 -9.53 5.61 -3.00
N MET A 87 -9.01 5.04 -4.10
CA MET A 87 -8.69 3.61 -4.19
C MET A 87 -7.83 3.16 -3.01
N SER A 88 -6.76 3.91 -2.71
CA SER A 88 -5.85 3.60 -1.60
C SER A 88 -6.54 3.71 -0.23
N ALA A 89 -7.42 4.68 -0.04
CA ALA A 89 -8.11 4.91 1.23
C ALA A 89 -9.19 3.84 1.48
N TYR A 90 -10.00 3.51 0.47
CA TYR A 90 -10.98 2.42 0.53
C TYR A 90 -10.32 1.07 0.73
N ALA A 91 -9.25 0.78 0.00
CA ALA A 91 -8.47 -0.45 0.16
C ALA A 91 -7.96 -0.60 1.61
N ALA A 92 -7.44 0.47 2.21
CA ALA A 92 -6.96 0.45 3.58
C ALA A 92 -8.08 0.25 4.63
N ALA A 93 -9.31 0.69 4.34
CA ALA A 93 -10.46 0.48 5.20
C ALA A 93 -10.93 -0.98 5.21
N ARG A 94 -10.64 -1.75 4.14
CA ARG A 94 -10.91 -3.19 3.98
C ARG A 94 -12.38 -3.63 4.01
N VAL A 95 -13.31 -2.72 4.27
CA VAL A 95 -14.76 -3.00 4.37
C VAL A 95 -15.56 -2.49 3.16
N ALA A 96 -14.89 -1.95 2.15
CA ALA A 96 -15.50 -1.46 0.91
C ALA A 96 -14.63 -1.79 -0.33
N PRO A 97 -14.41 -3.09 -0.64
CA PRO A 97 -13.59 -3.47 -1.78
C PRO A 97 -14.15 -2.99 -3.12
N ASP A 98 -15.48 -2.97 -3.27
CA ASP A 98 -16.14 -2.53 -4.51
C ASP A 98 -15.89 -1.04 -4.80
N ASP A 99 -15.86 -0.19 -3.75
CA ASP A 99 -15.51 1.22 -3.92
C ASP A 99 -14.05 1.38 -4.38
N ALA A 100 -13.13 0.62 -3.79
CA ALA A 100 -11.73 0.62 -4.26
C ALA A 100 -11.63 0.18 -5.72
N MET A 101 -12.37 -0.87 -6.12
CA MET A 101 -12.40 -1.37 -7.50
C MET A 101 -13.05 -0.39 -8.47
N ARG A 102 -14.09 0.33 -8.07
CA ARG A 102 -14.70 1.41 -8.87
C ARG A 102 -13.67 2.49 -9.23
N HIS A 103 -12.83 2.91 -8.27
CA HIS A 103 -11.76 3.86 -8.57
C HIS A 103 -10.64 3.25 -9.42
N TRP A 104 -10.30 1.99 -9.23
CA TRP A 104 -9.34 1.30 -10.10
C TRP A 104 -9.84 1.22 -11.55
N SER A 105 -11.11 0.87 -11.77
CA SER A 105 -11.72 0.85 -13.09
C SER A 105 -11.69 2.22 -13.76
N ALA A 106 -11.93 3.30 -13.02
CA ALA A 106 -11.81 4.66 -13.54
C ALA A 106 -10.39 5.00 -13.98
N ILE A 107 -9.36 4.63 -13.19
CA ILE A 107 -7.94 4.81 -13.56
C ILE A 107 -7.62 4.07 -14.86
N ILE A 108 -8.07 2.82 -15.00
CA ILE A 108 -7.84 2.03 -16.21
C ILE A 108 -8.56 2.62 -17.43
N ALA A 109 -9.77 3.17 -17.24
CA ALA A 109 -10.55 3.78 -18.32
C ALA A 109 -9.86 5.01 -18.95
N GLU A 110 -8.93 5.66 -18.24
CA GLU A 110 -8.13 6.75 -18.81
C GLU A 110 -7.18 6.30 -19.93
N GLY A 111 -6.87 5.00 -20.02
CA GLY A 111 -6.00 4.43 -21.06
C GLY A 111 -4.53 4.87 -20.96
N LYS A 112 -4.11 5.47 -19.83
CA LYS A 112 -2.75 5.96 -19.62
C LYS A 112 -1.90 4.95 -18.84
N PRO A 113 -0.56 4.96 -19.03
CA PRO A 113 0.32 4.20 -18.17
C PRO A 113 0.17 4.61 -16.70
N VAL A 114 0.14 3.63 -15.80
CA VAL A 114 0.04 3.85 -14.36
C VAL A 114 1.42 3.75 -13.71
N SER A 115 1.66 4.55 -12.67
CA SER A 115 2.90 4.46 -11.91
C SER A 115 2.97 3.16 -11.10
N LEU A 116 4.19 2.69 -10.82
CA LEU A 116 4.43 1.52 -9.98
C LEU A 116 3.76 1.64 -8.59
N ARG A 117 3.68 2.85 -8.03
CA ARG A 117 3.00 3.11 -6.74
C ARG A 117 1.49 2.91 -6.82
N VAL A 118 0.87 3.26 -7.95
CA VAL A 118 -0.56 3.03 -8.16
C VAL A 118 -0.82 1.54 -8.36
N ALA A 119 0.01 0.87 -9.15
CA ALA A 119 -0.06 -0.58 -9.35
C ALA A 119 0.07 -1.37 -8.02
N GLU A 120 1.04 -1.01 -7.18
CA GLU A 120 1.20 -1.59 -5.83
C GLU A 120 -0.08 -1.51 -5.00
N ARG A 121 -0.72 -0.34 -5.00
CA ARG A 121 -1.98 -0.11 -4.27
C ARG A 121 -3.15 -0.86 -4.89
N ALA A 122 -3.21 -0.94 -6.22
CA ALA A 122 -4.23 -1.70 -6.92
C ALA A 122 -4.13 -3.19 -6.55
N LEU A 123 -2.93 -3.76 -6.52
CA LEU A 123 -2.71 -5.17 -6.11
C LEU A 123 -3.01 -5.42 -4.62
N ALA A 124 -2.89 -4.41 -3.77
CA ALA A 124 -3.25 -4.50 -2.36
C ALA A 124 -4.76 -4.41 -2.10
N ALA A 125 -5.54 -3.83 -3.02
CA ALA A 125 -6.96 -3.57 -2.81
C ALA A 125 -7.86 -4.83 -2.77
N PRO A 126 -7.68 -5.84 -3.64
CA PRO A 126 -8.46 -7.09 -3.65
C PRO A 126 -8.51 -7.80 -2.30
N ARG A 127 -9.62 -8.51 -2.04
CA ARG A 127 -9.84 -9.28 -0.81
C ARG A 127 -9.85 -10.78 -1.03
N ASP A 128 -9.87 -11.20 -2.28
CA ASP A 128 -9.90 -12.58 -2.76
C ASP A 128 -8.96 -12.76 -3.96
N LEU A 129 -8.62 -14.02 -4.25
CA LEU A 129 -7.65 -14.38 -5.28
C LEU A 129 -8.16 -14.05 -6.68
N ASP A 130 -9.43 -14.33 -6.97
CA ASP A 130 -10.03 -14.08 -8.29
C ASP A 130 -9.96 -12.60 -8.68
N THR A 131 -10.21 -11.71 -7.73
CA THR A 131 -10.11 -10.26 -7.94
C THR A 131 -8.66 -9.82 -8.05
N LEU A 132 -7.75 -10.42 -7.26
CA LEU A 132 -6.32 -10.15 -7.38
C LEU A 132 -5.77 -10.54 -8.76
N GLU A 133 -6.15 -11.71 -9.29
CA GLU A 133 -5.74 -12.18 -10.61
C GLU A 133 -6.26 -11.28 -11.74
N ARG A 134 -7.52 -10.84 -11.64
CA ARG A 134 -8.10 -9.87 -12.59
C ARG A 134 -7.35 -8.54 -12.57
N VAL A 135 -7.08 -8.00 -11.38
CA VAL A 135 -6.31 -6.75 -11.24
C VAL A 135 -4.89 -6.93 -11.75
N TRP A 136 -4.25 -8.07 -11.48
CA TRP A 136 -2.91 -8.38 -11.98
C TRP A 136 -2.86 -8.34 -13.52
N ALA A 137 -3.80 -9.01 -14.19
CA ALA A 137 -3.89 -8.99 -15.64
C ALA A 137 -4.08 -7.57 -16.22
N GLN A 138 -4.76 -6.67 -15.50
CA GLN A 138 -4.91 -5.27 -15.88
C GLN A 138 -3.62 -4.48 -15.64
N VAL A 139 -3.01 -4.62 -14.45
CA VAL A 139 -1.77 -3.95 -14.05
C VAL A 139 -0.63 -4.25 -15.03
N GLN A 140 -0.51 -5.50 -15.50
CA GLN A 140 0.49 -5.91 -16.47
C GLN A 140 0.39 -5.15 -17.81
N LYS A 141 -0.82 -4.73 -18.21
CA LYS A 141 -1.05 -4.02 -19.47
C LYS A 141 -0.72 -2.54 -19.37
N VAL A 142 -0.99 -1.93 -18.21
CA VAL A 142 -0.90 -0.48 -18.02
C VAL A 142 0.34 -0.02 -17.26
N THR A 143 1.12 -0.93 -16.67
CA THR A 143 2.31 -0.54 -15.90
C THR A 143 3.58 -0.92 -16.64
N PRO A 144 4.48 0.03 -16.94
CA PRO A 144 5.77 -0.27 -17.56
C PRO A 144 6.56 -1.29 -16.74
N ARG A 145 7.08 -2.32 -17.42
CA ARG A 145 7.93 -3.34 -16.81
C ARG A 145 9.39 -2.89 -16.85
N ALA A 146 9.93 -2.56 -15.68
CA ALA A 146 11.37 -2.44 -15.49
C ALA A 146 11.91 -3.77 -14.97
N SER A 147 12.82 -4.39 -15.72
CA SER A 147 13.54 -5.60 -15.31
C SER A 147 15.02 -5.26 -15.13
N ILE A 148 15.61 -5.76 -14.06
CA ILE A 148 17.05 -5.73 -13.83
C ILE A 148 17.50 -7.19 -13.82
N GLU A 149 18.55 -7.51 -14.56
CA GLU A 149 19.06 -8.88 -14.65
C GLU A 149 19.33 -9.46 -13.25
N GLY A 150 18.85 -10.69 -13.01
CA GLY A 150 19.00 -11.38 -11.73
C GLY A 150 18.12 -10.87 -10.57
N ALA A 151 17.27 -9.87 -10.79
CA ALA A 151 16.32 -9.36 -9.80
C ALA A 151 14.87 -9.62 -10.22
N ILE A 152 14.02 -9.95 -9.25
CA ILE A 152 12.57 -10.00 -9.47
C ILE A 152 12.05 -8.61 -9.85
N PRO A 153 11.26 -8.46 -10.92
CA PRO A 153 10.62 -7.20 -11.23
C PRO A 153 9.70 -6.78 -10.08
N MET A 154 9.66 -5.47 -9.79
CA MET A 154 8.88 -4.96 -8.64
C MET A 154 7.39 -5.29 -8.72
N LEU A 155 6.83 -5.37 -9.93
CA LEU A 155 5.43 -5.75 -10.12
C LEU A 155 5.16 -7.20 -9.70
N ASP A 156 6.01 -8.13 -10.12
CA ASP A 156 5.94 -9.54 -9.76
C ASP A 156 6.18 -9.74 -8.25
N LEU A 157 7.09 -8.94 -7.65
CA LEU A 157 7.26 -8.87 -6.20
C LEU A 157 5.95 -8.49 -5.49
N TYR A 158 5.31 -7.40 -5.90
CA TYR A 158 4.06 -6.95 -5.25
C TYR A 158 2.90 -7.92 -5.46
N TYR A 159 2.81 -8.54 -6.63
CA TYR A 159 1.81 -9.56 -6.90
C TYR A 159 2.03 -10.80 -6.01
N ALA A 160 3.27 -11.31 -5.93
CA ALA A 160 3.62 -12.43 -5.07
C ALA A 160 3.38 -12.15 -3.58
N GLN A 161 3.69 -10.94 -3.10
CA GLN A 161 3.38 -10.53 -1.72
C GLN A 161 1.86 -10.59 -1.43
N ASN A 162 1.03 -10.16 -2.38
CA ASN A 162 -0.41 -10.17 -2.23
C ASN A 162 -1.03 -11.58 -2.41
N LEU A 163 -0.40 -12.47 -3.17
CA LEU A 163 -0.76 -13.88 -3.18
C LEU A 163 -0.53 -14.53 -1.81
N VAL A 164 0.62 -14.28 -1.17
CA VAL A 164 0.86 -14.79 0.19
C VAL A 164 -0.14 -14.20 1.18
N ARG A 165 -0.44 -12.89 1.09
CA ARG A 165 -1.47 -12.23 1.91
C ARG A 165 -2.83 -12.93 1.83
N LEU A 166 -3.20 -13.41 0.65
CA LEU A 166 -4.45 -14.10 0.38
C LEU A 166 -4.36 -15.64 0.47
N GLY A 167 -3.27 -16.17 1.03
CA GLY A 167 -3.10 -17.60 1.29
C GLY A 167 -2.57 -18.43 0.12
N ALA A 168 -2.34 -17.85 -1.06
CA ALA A 168 -1.81 -18.54 -2.25
C ALA A 168 -0.27 -18.60 -2.26
N ARG A 169 0.32 -19.21 -1.23
CA ARG A 169 1.79 -19.28 -1.07
C ARG A 169 2.48 -20.04 -2.20
N ASP A 170 1.89 -21.12 -2.70
CA ASP A 170 2.48 -21.93 -3.77
C ASP A 170 2.53 -21.19 -5.11
N ALA A 171 1.50 -20.38 -5.40
CA ALA A 171 1.50 -19.49 -6.55
C ALA A 171 2.58 -18.39 -6.40
N ALA A 172 2.73 -17.82 -5.20
CA ALA A 172 3.79 -16.86 -4.92
C ALA A 172 5.21 -17.47 -5.04
N LEU A 173 5.38 -18.72 -4.60
CA LEU A 173 6.63 -19.48 -4.79
C LEU A 173 6.92 -19.74 -6.27
N SER A 174 5.89 -19.95 -7.09
CA SER A 174 6.05 -20.17 -8.53
C SER A 174 6.51 -18.92 -9.26
N ILE A 175 6.03 -17.74 -8.85
CA ILE A 175 6.54 -16.43 -9.35
C ILE A 175 7.97 -16.23 -8.90
N ALA A 176 8.28 -16.64 -7.68
CA ALA A 176 9.63 -16.58 -7.16
C ALA A 176 10.56 -17.46 -8.00
N LYS A 177 10.37 -18.77 -8.07
CA LYS A 177 11.32 -19.78 -8.60
C LYS A 177 12.32 -19.34 -9.69
N PRO A 178 11.98 -18.57 -10.74
CA PRO A 178 12.95 -18.04 -11.70
C PRO A 178 14.03 -17.07 -11.16
N TYR A 179 13.92 -16.51 -9.94
CA TYR A 179 14.82 -15.44 -9.46
C TYR A 179 15.68 -15.88 -8.25
N PRO A 180 16.87 -16.46 -8.44
CA PRO A 180 17.67 -17.14 -7.41
C PRO A 180 17.88 -16.34 -6.12
N SER A 181 17.97 -15.01 -6.23
CA SER A 181 18.29 -14.16 -5.10
C SER A 181 17.15 -14.03 -4.09
N HIS A 182 15.86 -14.16 -4.48
CA HIS A 182 14.61 -13.99 -3.71
C HIS A 182 14.57 -13.03 -2.51
N ARG A 183 15.56 -12.16 -2.34
CA ARG A 183 15.91 -11.55 -1.05
C ARG A 183 14.77 -10.69 -0.49
N GLN A 184 13.96 -10.13 -1.37
CA GLN A 184 12.81 -9.28 -1.05
C GLN A 184 11.53 -10.09 -0.76
N LEU A 185 11.41 -11.32 -1.26
CA LEU A 185 10.27 -12.22 -1.05
C LEU A 185 10.55 -13.31 0.00
N ALA A 186 11.80 -13.69 0.20
CA ALA A 186 12.22 -14.82 1.02
C ALA A 186 11.60 -14.80 2.42
N TRP A 187 11.57 -13.62 3.07
CA TRP A 187 10.98 -13.47 4.40
C TRP A 187 9.46 -13.61 4.39
N VAL A 188 8.78 -13.16 3.33
CA VAL A 188 7.31 -13.29 3.14
C VAL A 188 6.95 -14.75 2.86
N LEU A 189 7.76 -15.40 2.02
CA LEU A 189 7.62 -16.79 1.62
C LEU A 189 8.12 -17.77 2.68
N GLY A 190 8.76 -17.29 3.77
CA GLY A 190 9.40 -18.12 4.78
C GLY A 190 10.44 -19.11 4.24
N VAL A 191 11.04 -18.81 3.07
CA VAL A 191 12.08 -19.64 2.45
C VAL A 191 13.42 -19.00 2.72
N LEU A 192 14.36 -19.77 3.27
CA LEU A 192 15.71 -19.28 3.53
C LEU A 192 16.43 -19.06 2.18
N PRO A 193 17.03 -17.89 1.93
CA PRO A 193 17.87 -17.69 0.75
C PRO A 193 19.07 -18.64 0.79
N GLU A 194 19.48 -19.14 -0.38
CA GLU A 194 20.66 -20.02 -0.51
C GLU A 194 21.92 -19.36 0.08
N ASP A 195 22.76 -20.17 0.72
CA ASP A 195 23.94 -19.74 1.51
C ASP A 195 24.99 -18.94 0.71
N ALA A 196 24.92 -18.94 -0.61
CA ALA A 196 25.89 -18.27 -1.49
C ALA A 196 25.84 -16.73 -1.45
N GLN A 197 24.83 -16.11 -0.81
CA GLN A 197 24.71 -14.64 -0.73
C GLN A 197 24.56 -14.13 0.72
N PRO A 198 25.67 -13.84 1.43
CA PRO A 198 25.65 -13.37 2.83
C PRO A 198 24.75 -12.15 3.09
N ASN A 199 24.64 -11.24 2.11
CA ASN A 199 23.77 -10.07 2.18
C ASN A 199 22.28 -10.44 2.12
N ALA A 200 21.91 -11.50 1.40
CA ALA A 200 20.52 -11.96 1.29
C ALA A 200 20.04 -12.57 2.61
N GLN A 201 20.88 -13.36 3.29
CA GLN A 201 20.55 -13.90 4.62
C GLN A 201 20.40 -12.81 5.68
N THR A 202 21.29 -11.82 5.66
CA THR A 202 21.23 -10.69 6.60
C THR A 202 19.93 -9.91 6.42
N LEU A 203 19.57 -9.60 5.17
CA LEU A 203 18.31 -8.91 4.87
C LEU A 203 17.09 -9.76 5.24
N TYR A 204 17.10 -11.05 4.94
CA TYR A 204 16.05 -11.98 5.34
C TYR A 204 15.81 -11.97 6.86
N ARG A 205 16.88 -12.13 7.66
CA ARG A 205 16.80 -12.10 9.14
C ARG A 205 16.29 -10.77 9.65
N LEU A 206 16.75 -9.65 9.06
CA LEU A 206 16.29 -8.31 9.42
C LEU A 206 14.79 -8.11 9.13
N CYS A 207 14.34 -8.55 7.95
CA CYS A 207 12.94 -8.48 7.56
C CYS A 207 12.07 -9.39 8.44
N GLN A 208 12.51 -10.61 8.75
CA GLN A 208 11.80 -11.50 9.68
C GLN A 208 11.70 -10.91 11.08
N LYS A 209 12.79 -10.35 11.62
CA LYS A 209 12.78 -9.69 12.93
C LYS A 209 11.81 -8.51 12.95
N SER A 210 11.84 -7.68 11.91
CA SER A 210 10.92 -6.54 11.76
C SER A 210 9.47 -7.00 11.66
N ALA A 211 9.18 -7.98 10.82
CA ALA A 211 7.83 -8.55 10.64
C ALA A 211 7.31 -9.18 11.95
N ALA A 212 8.16 -9.93 12.66
CA ALA A 212 7.82 -10.52 13.95
C ALA A 212 7.53 -9.45 15.00
N GLN A 213 8.32 -8.37 15.05
CA GLN A 213 8.06 -7.24 15.96
C GLN A 213 6.74 -6.54 15.64
N LEU A 214 6.44 -6.28 14.37
CA LEU A 214 5.18 -5.68 13.95
C LEU A 214 3.98 -6.58 14.28
N THR A 215 4.12 -7.89 14.06
CA THR A 215 3.11 -8.89 14.40
C THR A 215 2.89 -8.99 15.91
N HIS A 216 3.96 -8.98 16.70
CA HIS A 216 3.89 -8.95 18.16
C HIS A 216 3.15 -7.71 18.68
N ASN A 217 3.21 -6.60 17.95
CA ASN A 217 2.44 -5.38 18.23
C ASN A 217 1.00 -5.41 17.71
N GLY A 218 0.50 -6.58 17.28
CA GLY A 218 -0.88 -6.81 16.90
C GLY A 218 -1.18 -6.68 15.41
N LEU A 219 -0.19 -6.35 14.57
CA LEU A 219 -0.44 -6.12 13.15
C LEU A 219 -0.54 -7.45 12.38
N ASP A 220 -1.56 -7.54 11.53
CA ASP A 220 -1.67 -8.64 10.55
C ASP A 220 -0.70 -8.50 9.38
N LEU A 221 -0.58 -9.57 8.59
CA LEU A 221 0.34 -9.63 7.44
C LEU A 221 0.12 -8.49 6.44
N GLU A 222 -1.12 -8.09 6.18
CA GLU A 222 -1.41 -6.97 5.26
C GLU A 222 -0.85 -5.65 5.80
N ASN A 223 -1.03 -5.36 7.09
CA ASN A 223 -0.43 -4.19 7.73
C ASN A 223 1.11 -4.27 7.76
N VAL A 224 1.67 -5.45 8.00
CA VAL A 224 3.13 -5.68 7.97
C VAL A 224 3.69 -5.40 6.57
N LEU A 225 3.07 -5.95 5.52
CA LEU A 225 3.45 -5.70 4.13
C LEU A 225 3.36 -4.21 3.79
N PHE A 226 2.28 -3.53 4.20
CA PHE A 226 2.14 -2.09 3.99
C PHE A 226 3.22 -1.27 4.70
N ILE A 227 3.56 -1.60 5.95
CA ILE A 227 4.62 -0.89 6.69
C ILE A 227 5.98 -1.10 6.05
N MET A 228 6.30 -2.34 5.68
CA MET A 228 7.60 -2.74 5.14
C MET A 228 7.77 -2.44 3.63
N ALA A 229 6.70 -2.02 2.95
CA ALA A 229 6.72 -1.64 1.56
C ALA A 229 7.65 -0.47 1.27
N ARG A 230 8.29 -0.48 0.09
CA ARG A 230 9.23 0.55 -0.36
C ARG A 230 8.62 1.95 -0.35
N ASN A 231 7.36 2.07 -0.73
CA ASN A 231 6.63 3.35 -0.81
C ASN A 231 5.82 3.67 0.45
N SER A 232 6.06 2.95 1.54
CA SER A 232 5.32 3.11 2.79
C SER A 232 5.52 4.50 3.41
N PRO A 233 4.47 5.14 3.94
CA PRO A 233 4.61 6.35 4.75
C PRO A 233 5.27 6.09 6.12
N PHE A 234 5.50 4.81 6.46
CA PHE A 234 6.24 4.36 7.65
C PHE A 234 7.69 4.03 7.36
N ALA A 235 8.11 4.08 6.10
CA ALA A 235 9.51 4.01 5.75
C ALA A 235 10.21 5.28 6.30
N THR A 236 10.61 5.24 7.58
CA THR A 236 11.85 5.91 7.98
C THR A 236 12.98 5.28 7.15
N PRO A 237 14.07 6.00 6.83
CA PRO A 237 15.25 5.35 6.28
C PRO A 237 15.70 4.33 7.31
N PHE A 238 15.33 3.07 7.11
CA PHE A 238 15.87 1.98 7.89
C PHE A 238 17.40 2.10 7.75
N PRO A 239 18.17 2.01 8.84
CA PRO A 239 19.61 1.86 8.75
C PRO A 239 19.89 0.43 8.26
N GLY A 240 19.47 0.10 7.05
CA GLY A 240 20.18 -0.85 6.21
C GLY A 240 21.39 -0.11 5.63
N PRO A 241 22.48 -0.83 5.31
CA PRO A 241 23.67 -0.19 4.76
C PRO A 241 23.26 0.68 3.57
N LYS A 242 23.52 1.98 3.69
CA LYS A 242 23.75 2.85 2.54
C LYS A 242 24.92 2.21 1.81
N ASP A 243 24.66 1.50 0.72
CA ASP A 243 25.58 1.12 -0.36
C ASP A 243 24.73 0.25 -1.32
N ILE A 244 24.50 0.58 -2.59
CA ILE A 244 25.24 1.35 -3.59
C ILE A 244 24.21 2.06 -4.50
N PRO A 245 24.51 3.23 -5.08
CA PRO A 245 23.62 3.90 -6.02
C PRO A 245 23.44 3.01 -7.24
N ALA A 246 22.20 2.62 -7.54
CA ALA A 246 21.86 2.28 -8.91
C ALA A 246 21.89 3.60 -9.68
N THR A 247 23.08 3.93 -10.19
CA THR A 247 23.35 4.62 -11.44
C THR A 247 22.30 5.62 -11.90
N HIS A 248 22.70 6.90 -11.90
CA HIS A 248 22.29 7.91 -12.88
C HIS A 248 21.37 7.38 -13.99
N CYS A 249 20.10 7.73 -13.92
CA CYS A 249 19.35 8.04 -15.13
C CYS A 249 19.19 9.56 -15.07
N PRO A 250 19.96 10.33 -15.85
CA PRO A 250 19.79 11.78 -15.91
C PRO A 250 18.38 12.10 -16.40
N GLU A 251 17.89 13.20 -15.86
CA GLU A 251 16.69 13.91 -16.27
C GLU A 251 16.60 13.96 -17.80
N LEU A 252 15.42 13.62 -18.32
CA LEU A 252 15.06 13.97 -19.69
C LEU A 252 14.49 15.39 -19.63
N ASP A 253 15.14 16.28 -20.38
CA ASP A 253 14.53 17.50 -20.93
C ASP A 253 13.21 17.19 -21.67
#